data_AF-A0A8H3WNR4-F1
#
_entry.id   AF-A0A8H3WNR4-F1
#
_cell.length_a   1.000
_cell.length_b   1.000
_cell.length_c   1.000
_cell.angle_alpha   90.00
_cell.angle_beta   90.00
_cell.angle_gamma   90.00
#
_symmetry.space_group_name_H-M   'P 1'
#
loop_
_entity.id
_entity.type
_entity.pdbx_description
1 polymer ?
#
loop_
_entity_poly.entity_id
_entity_poly.type
_entity_poly.pdbx_seq_one_letter_code
_entity_poly.pdbx_strand_id
1 'polypeptide(L)'
;MDLRNKSEIIEDPAAEHRPRGSVEGTAIIDPSSNLRQPQQFQQRFNLWSAVAMGVCIAGTMYWALLTIHLLVNIFGVKLFSLINFGAAFIHLSFLFITMIVLLATTENKNSAQSVFVEFQNTSGWPTDGIAFWVGIITACAGFGGIHSVVMFSQETRDAANNIPRALLYSLIINALLCLPWVLALLFCTGSLDLLLQSPVSFVSPMAQIYLNSTENVSVAIFLQVMTFTVGAGASMNLIGSAGRAIHSAALDGALPPVLSKIHPKWNVPVRALLVTFVALCLICLIYIWNTTAFFAFLSAFLILQMVSYIVPIGLLMYRSIGKEFELGPWQIGRFRVIVHTMSLVWCALLIVFPSFPTTLPVKASNMNYSIVIVTGIFAFATVLYFAYARGRFTGLKLETLVGIRAGEK
;
A
#
# COMPACT_ATOMS: atom_id res chain seq x y z
N MET A 1 35.97 46.17 -38.09
CA MET A 1 36.62 47.13 -37.19
C MET A 1 36.28 46.68 -35.78
N ASP A 2 36.89 45.64 -35.21
CA ASP A 2 38.31 45.34 -34.94
C ASP A 2 38.91 46.14 -33.77
N LEU A 3 39.71 45.42 -32.97
CA LEU A 3 40.56 45.76 -31.80
C LEU A 3 39.88 45.67 -30.41
N ARG A 4 40.12 44.65 -29.58
CA ARG A 4 41.34 44.07 -28.90
C ARG A 4 41.63 44.67 -27.50
N ASN A 5 41.41 43.82 -26.48
CA ASN A 5 42.39 43.31 -25.50
C ASN A 5 43.19 44.30 -24.62
N LYS A 6 43.14 44.14 -23.28
CA LYS A 6 44.30 43.78 -22.42
C LYS A 6 44.00 43.75 -20.90
N SER A 7 44.71 42.84 -20.26
CA SER A 7 44.88 42.51 -18.84
C SER A 7 46.11 43.19 -18.21
N GLU A 8 46.05 43.53 -16.92
CA GLU A 8 47.17 43.86 -15.99
C GLU A 8 46.68 43.45 -14.59
N ILE A 9 47.22 42.50 -13.82
CA ILE A 9 48.57 42.28 -13.26
C ILE A 9 49.13 43.52 -12.54
N ILE A 10 49.02 43.51 -11.20
CA ILE A 10 49.80 44.36 -10.31
C ILE A 10 50.51 43.44 -9.31
N GLU A 11 51.84 43.40 -9.43
CA GLU A 11 52.79 42.78 -8.49
C GLU A 11 52.96 43.68 -7.26
N ASP A 12 53.05 43.06 -6.06
CA ASP A 12 53.37 43.72 -4.80
C ASP A 12 54.87 43.50 -4.45
N PRO A 13 55.68 44.55 -4.28
CA PRO A 13 57.13 44.43 -4.08
C PRO A 13 57.51 44.59 -2.60
N ALA A 14 57.76 43.50 -1.87
CA ALA A 14 58.57 43.55 -0.65
C ALA A 14 58.97 42.16 -0.17
N ALA A 15 59.94 41.57 -0.86
CA ALA A 15 60.72 40.45 -0.35
C ALA A 15 62.01 40.99 0.28
N GLU A 16 62.03 41.28 1.59
CA GLU A 16 63.27 41.27 2.37
C GLU A 16 63.02 41.41 3.87
N HIS A 17 63.18 40.30 4.61
CA HIS A 17 63.82 40.21 5.94
C HIS A 17 63.31 38.96 6.69
N ARG A 18 64.07 37.86 6.59
CA ARG A 18 64.06 36.79 7.59
C ARG A 18 65.17 37.04 8.61
N PRO A 19 64.94 36.81 9.90
CA PRO A 19 65.93 36.19 10.75
C PRO A 19 65.55 34.72 10.98
N ARG A 20 66.53 33.84 10.78
CA ARG A 20 66.51 32.44 11.20
C ARG A 20 66.54 32.40 12.73
N GLY A 21 65.60 31.69 13.33
CA GLY A 21 65.57 31.39 14.76
C GLY A 21 64.64 30.23 15.02
N SER A 22 65.21 29.05 15.22
CA SER A 22 64.55 27.80 15.58
C SER A 22 63.94 27.87 16.98
N VAL A 23 62.62 27.68 17.08
CA VAL A 23 61.97 27.07 18.24
C VAL A 23 60.83 26.20 17.71
N GLU A 24 60.87 24.91 18.04
CA GLU A 24 59.82 23.93 17.76
C GLU A 24 58.46 24.47 18.22
N GLY A 25 57.57 24.74 17.27
CA GLY A 25 56.16 24.97 17.56
C GLY A 25 55.55 23.64 17.98
N THR A 26 55.49 23.40 19.28
CA THR A 26 54.61 22.40 19.89
C THR A 26 53.21 22.62 19.29
N ALA A 27 52.74 21.67 18.49
CA ALA A 27 51.34 21.67 18.07
C ALA A 27 50.52 21.68 19.37
N ILE A 28 49.89 22.81 19.68
CA ILE A 28 48.85 22.86 20.69
C ILE A 28 47.72 22.02 20.10
N ILE A 29 47.76 20.72 20.37
CA ILE A 29 46.62 19.83 20.19
C ILE A 29 45.56 20.43 21.12
N ASP A 30 44.59 21.13 20.54
CA ASP A 30 43.41 21.59 21.27
C ASP A 30 42.84 20.38 22.01
N PRO A 31 42.93 20.32 23.37
CA PRO A 31 42.48 19.16 24.12
C PRO A 31 40.99 18.87 23.88
N SER A 32 40.23 19.87 23.43
CA SER A 32 38.83 19.73 23.08
C SER A 32 38.61 19.00 21.75
N SER A 33 39.58 18.96 20.82
CA SER A 33 39.43 18.19 19.57
C SER A 33 39.46 16.68 19.82
N ASN A 34 40.30 16.24 20.77
CA ASN A 34 40.38 14.84 21.21
C ASN A 34 39.19 14.43 22.07
N LEU A 35 38.51 15.36 22.76
CA LEU A 35 37.27 15.11 23.49
C LEU A 35 36.02 15.16 22.59
N ARG A 36 36.06 15.89 21.47
CA ARG A 36 34.99 15.95 20.46
C ARG A 36 34.84 14.64 19.69
N GLN A 37 35.93 13.91 19.41
CA GLN A 37 35.86 12.65 18.65
C GLN A 37 35.07 11.54 19.39
N PRO A 38 35.32 11.25 20.69
CA PRO A 38 34.51 10.31 21.48
C PRO A 38 33.06 10.77 21.61
N GLN A 39 32.80 12.07 21.77
CA GLN A 39 31.45 12.61 21.88
C GLN A 39 30.67 12.49 20.56
N GLN A 40 31.31 12.76 19.41
CA GLN A 40 30.72 12.58 18.10
C GLN A 40 30.47 11.09 17.79
N PHE A 41 31.40 10.22 18.16
CA PHE A 41 31.20 8.76 18.04
C PHE A 41 30.03 8.30 18.92
N GLN A 42 29.98 8.72 20.18
CA GLN A 42 28.90 8.38 21.10
C GLN A 42 27.55 8.90 20.61
N GLN A 43 27.50 10.12 20.06
CA GLN A 43 26.28 10.69 19.49
C GLN A 43 25.82 9.90 18.25
N ARG A 44 26.75 9.55 17.34
CA ARG A 44 26.45 8.70 16.18
C ARG A 44 26.01 7.29 16.59
N PHE A 45 26.64 6.71 17.60
CA PHE A 45 26.29 5.40 18.16
C PHE A 45 24.91 5.42 18.81
N ASN A 46 24.61 6.44 19.63
CA ASN A 46 23.29 6.62 20.25
C ASN A 46 22.20 6.85 19.20
N LEU A 47 22.49 7.61 18.15
CA LEU A 47 21.55 7.82 17.04
C LEU A 47 21.31 6.51 16.27
N TRP A 48 22.39 5.78 15.95
CA TRP A 48 22.30 4.49 15.27
C TRP A 48 21.53 3.45 16.10
N SER A 49 21.80 3.36 17.40
CA SER A 49 21.13 2.41 18.30
C SER A 49 19.65 2.77 18.49
N ALA A 50 19.29 4.05 18.58
CA ALA A 50 17.90 4.49 18.63
C ALA A 50 17.14 4.16 17.34
N VAL A 51 17.74 4.41 16.17
CA VAL A 51 17.15 4.08 14.86
C VAL A 51 16.99 2.56 14.70
N ALA A 52 18.04 1.79 15.01
CA ALA A 52 18.01 0.34 14.95
C ALA A 52 16.93 -0.24 15.87
N MET A 53 16.82 0.28 17.09
CA MET A 53 15.79 -0.14 18.05
C MET A 53 14.38 0.18 17.55
N GLY A 54 14.14 1.39 17.01
CA GLY A 54 12.84 1.76 16.45
C GLY A 54 12.42 0.85 15.28
N VAL A 55 13.37 0.52 14.41
CA VAL A 55 13.17 -0.39 13.27
C VAL A 55 12.86 -1.82 13.75
N CYS A 56 13.61 -2.34 14.73
CA CYS A 56 13.35 -3.65 15.32
C CYS A 56 11.98 -3.72 16.02
N ILE A 57 11.58 -2.66 16.73
CA ILE A 57 10.26 -2.58 17.37
C ILE A 57 9.16 -2.61 16.29
N ALA A 58 9.26 -1.80 15.25
CA ALA A 58 8.26 -1.79 14.18
C ALA A 58 8.15 -3.15 13.45
N GLY A 59 9.28 -3.79 13.14
CA GLY A 59 9.31 -5.11 12.51
C GLY A 59 8.72 -6.21 13.40
N THR A 60 9.08 -6.21 14.69
CA THR A 60 8.55 -7.20 15.64
C THR A 60 7.06 -7.01 15.89
N MET A 61 6.56 -5.77 15.97
CA MET A 61 5.12 -5.48 16.05
C MET A 61 4.38 -5.96 14.80
N TYR A 62 4.95 -5.75 13.61
CA TYR A 62 4.36 -6.23 12.36
C TYR A 62 4.27 -7.76 12.33
N TRP A 63 5.35 -8.47 12.67
CA TRP A 63 5.34 -9.93 12.73
C TRP A 63 4.43 -10.49 13.82
N ALA A 64 4.34 -9.82 14.98
CA ALA A 64 3.39 -10.20 16.03
C ALA A 64 1.95 -10.10 15.51
N LEU A 65 1.62 -8.99 14.82
CA LEU A 65 0.31 -8.80 14.22
C LEU A 65 0.00 -9.86 13.14
N LEU A 66 0.95 -10.12 12.23
CA LEU A 66 0.80 -11.18 11.23
C LEU A 66 0.62 -12.56 11.86
N THR A 67 1.30 -12.83 12.98
CA THR A 67 1.18 -14.09 13.71
C THR A 67 -0.22 -14.21 14.29
N ILE A 68 -0.75 -13.16 14.92
CA ILE A 68 -2.14 -13.15 15.41
C ILE A 68 -3.11 -13.43 14.26
N HIS A 69 -2.96 -12.76 13.12
CA HIS A 69 -3.83 -12.98 11.97
C HIS A 69 -3.73 -14.41 11.42
N LEU A 70 -2.52 -14.98 11.35
CA LEU A 70 -2.32 -16.37 10.95
C LEU A 70 -3.03 -17.33 11.91
N LEU A 71 -2.86 -17.14 13.23
CA LEU A 71 -3.49 -17.97 14.25
C LEU A 71 -5.02 -17.89 14.16
N VAL A 72 -5.58 -16.69 13.96
CA VAL A 72 -7.03 -16.54 13.77
C VAL A 72 -7.51 -17.23 12.49
N ASN A 73 -6.76 -17.13 11.39
CA ASN A 73 -7.12 -17.82 10.14
C ASN A 73 -6.98 -19.35 10.21
N ILE A 74 -6.14 -19.89 11.10
CA ILE A 74 -5.97 -21.34 11.30
C ILE A 74 -7.01 -21.88 12.30
N PHE A 75 -7.15 -21.24 13.46
CA PHE A 75 -7.90 -21.77 14.60
C PHE A 75 -9.28 -21.12 14.77
N GLY A 76 -9.46 -19.88 14.28
CA GLY A 76 -10.66 -19.07 14.46
C GLY A 76 -11.77 -19.35 13.45
N VAL A 77 -11.64 -20.36 12.58
CA VAL A 77 -12.56 -20.66 11.47
C VAL A 77 -14.02 -20.74 11.92
N LYS A 78 -14.29 -21.41 13.05
CA LYS A 78 -15.65 -21.54 13.60
C LYS A 78 -16.23 -20.22 14.12
N LEU A 79 -15.37 -19.31 14.57
CA LEU A 79 -15.75 -18.00 15.09
C LEU A 79 -15.64 -16.92 14.00
N PHE A 80 -15.16 -17.27 12.81
CA PHE A 80 -14.74 -16.30 11.79
C PHE A 80 -15.88 -15.38 11.34
N SER A 81 -17.10 -15.92 11.25
CA SER A 81 -18.30 -15.13 10.96
C SER A 81 -18.60 -14.12 12.08
N LEU A 82 -18.51 -14.54 13.34
CA LEU A 82 -18.73 -13.65 14.49
C LEU A 82 -17.64 -12.57 14.60
N ILE A 83 -16.38 -12.95 14.38
CA ILE A 83 -15.25 -12.01 14.37
C ILE A 83 -15.47 -10.95 13.29
N ASN A 84 -15.85 -11.35 12.07
CA ASN A 84 -16.10 -10.40 10.99
C ASN A 84 -17.31 -9.50 11.25
N PHE A 85 -18.38 -10.04 11.83
CA PHE A 85 -19.54 -9.24 12.22
C PHE A 85 -19.18 -8.21 13.29
N GLY A 86 -18.46 -8.64 14.34
CA GLY A 86 -17.97 -7.74 15.38
C GLY A 86 -16.99 -6.69 14.85
N ALA A 87 -16.08 -7.08 13.97
CA ALA A 87 -15.14 -6.17 13.31
C ALA A 87 -15.86 -5.13 12.45
N ALA A 88 -16.92 -5.51 11.73
CA ALA A 88 -17.74 -4.58 10.96
C ALA A 88 -18.46 -3.56 11.87
N PHE A 89 -19.01 -4.02 13.01
CA PHE A 89 -19.63 -3.12 13.99
C PHE A 89 -18.61 -2.14 14.58
N ILE A 90 -17.45 -2.64 15.02
CA ILE A 90 -16.35 -1.81 15.56
C ILE A 90 -15.89 -0.79 14.51
N HIS A 91 -15.69 -1.22 13.26
CA HIS A 91 -15.30 -0.34 12.17
C HIS A 91 -16.32 0.79 11.99
N LEU A 92 -17.61 0.47 11.90
CA LEU A 92 -18.65 1.49 11.71
C LEU A 92 -18.74 2.43 12.93
N SER A 93 -18.67 1.91 14.14
CA SER A 93 -18.64 2.74 15.36
C SER A 93 -17.43 3.68 15.37
N PHE A 94 -16.25 3.19 15.02
CA PHE A 94 -15.02 3.98 15.03
C PHE A 94 -15.01 5.05 13.93
N LEU A 95 -15.59 4.75 12.76
CA LEU A 95 -15.83 5.72 11.70
C LEU A 95 -16.66 6.90 12.23
N PHE A 96 -17.79 6.64 12.87
CA PHE A 96 -18.64 7.69 13.41
C PHE A 96 -18.00 8.44 14.58
N ILE A 97 -17.33 7.75 15.50
CA ILE A 97 -16.66 8.39 16.64
C ILE A 97 -15.56 9.34 16.13
N THR A 98 -14.68 8.88 15.24
CA THR A 98 -13.61 9.73 14.70
C THR A 98 -14.17 10.92 13.93
N MET A 99 -15.22 10.73 13.13
CA MET A 99 -15.90 11.81 12.41
C MET A 99 -16.53 12.83 13.35
N ILE A 100 -17.28 12.38 14.36
CA ILE A 100 -17.95 13.26 15.33
C ILE A 100 -16.92 14.04 16.14
N VAL A 101 -15.87 13.38 16.64
CA VAL A 101 -14.83 14.05 17.43
C VAL A 101 -14.13 15.12 16.60
N LEU A 102 -13.70 14.81 15.37
CA LEU A 102 -13.10 15.80 14.47
C LEU A 102 -14.01 17.03 14.29
N LEU A 103 -15.29 16.80 13.95
CA LEU A 103 -16.24 17.88 13.72
C LEU A 103 -16.56 18.68 14.98
N ALA A 104 -16.61 18.03 16.15
CA ALA A 104 -16.97 18.66 17.41
C ALA A 104 -15.81 19.46 18.03
N THR A 105 -14.57 18.99 17.90
CA THR A 105 -13.43 19.60 18.59
C THR A 105 -12.65 20.57 17.72
N THR A 106 -12.71 20.44 16.39
CA THR A 106 -12.01 21.40 15.51
C THR A 106 -12.70 22.76 15.54
N GLU A 107 -12.07 23.76 16.14
CA GLU A 107 -12.62 25.13 16.19
C GLU A 107 -12.62 25.78 14.80
N ASN A 108 -11.45 25.87 14.18
CA ASN A 108 -11.24 26.54 12.89
C ASN A 108 -11.31 25.53 11.74
N LYS A 109 -12.53 25.29 11.23
CA LYS A 109 -12.75 24.43 10.07
C LYS A 109 -12.40 25.15 8.78
N ASN A 110 -11.87 24.43 7.81
CA ASN A 110 -11.59 24.94 6.47
C ASN A 110 -12.89 25.44 5.81
N SER A 111 -12.78 26.43 4.92
CA SER A 111 -13.95 26.94 4.20
C SER A 111 -14.41 25.95 3.12
N ALA A 112 -15.68 26.03 2.72
CA ALA A 112 -16.20 25.22 1.61
C ALA A 112 -15.44 25.47 0.29
N GLN A 113 -14.95 26.71 0.08
CA GLN A 113 -14.13 27.04 -1.07
C GLN A 113 -12.80 26.26 -1.04
N SER A 114 -12.14 26.20 0.12
CA SER A 114 -10.89 25.43 0.26
C SER A 114 -11.12 23.93 0.05
N VAL A 115 -12.23 23.38 0.57
CA VAL A 115 -12.53 21.94 0.46
C VAL A 115 -12.97 21.51 -0.95
N PHE A 116 -13.78 22.30 -1.64
CA PHE A 116 -14.42 21.87 -2.90
C PHE A 116 -13.79 22.47 -4.17
N VAL A 117 -13.03 23.55 -4.06
CA VAL A 117 -12.59 24.33 -5.24
C VAL A 117 -11.07 24.45 -5.30
N GLU A 118 -10.41 24.66 -4.17
CA GLU A 118 -8.97 24.87 -4.14
C GLU A 118 -8.20 23.59 -4.48
N PHE A 119 -7.23 23.69 -5.39
CA PHE A 119 -6.32 22.62 -5.72
C PHE A 119 -4.90 23.01 -5.32
N GLN A 120 -4.26 22.20 -4.46
CA GLN A 120 -2.90 22.43 -4.00
C GLN A 120 -1.95 21.39 -4.59
N ASN A 121 -1.08 21.86 -5.49
CA ASN A 121 -0.06 21.04 -6.12
C ASN A 121 1.30 21.20 -5.42
N THR A 122 1.59 20.30 -4.50
CA THR A 122 2.88 20.22 -3.79
C THR A 122 3.84 19.19 -4.41
N SER A 123 3.44 18.58 -5.53
CA SER A 123 4.18 17.48 -6.16
C SER A 123 5.34 17.93 -7.04
N GLY A 124 5.33 19.20 -7.48
CA GLY A 124 6.31 19.72 -8.44
C GLY A 124 6.03 19.33 -9.90
N TRP A 125 4.96 18.58 -10.19
CA TRP A 125 4.49 18.36 -11.56
C TRP A 125 3.99 19.68 -12.18
N PRO A 126 4.24 19.93 -13.48
CA PRO A 126 4.03 21.23 -14.11
C PRO A 126 2.54 21.59 -14.28
N THR A 127 1.64 20.61 -14.19
CA THR A 127 0.20 20.83 -14.27
C THR A 127 -0.54 20.09 -13.16
N ASP A 128 -1.60 20.74 -12.69
CA ASP A 128 -2.49 20.20 -11.66
C ASP A 128 -3.17 18.91 -12.10
N GLY A 129 -3.45 18.77 -13.40
CA GLY A 129 -4.02 17.54 -13.96
C GLY A 129 -3.09 16.32 -13.79
N ILE A 130 -1.78 16.48 -14.00
CA ILE A 130 -0.83 15.37 -13.79
C ILE A 130 -0.70 15.10 -12.29
N ALA A 131 -0.59 16.14 -11.46
CA ALA A 131 -0.55 15.99 -10.01
C ALA A 131 -1.79 15.25 -9.46
N PHE A 132 -2.97 15.54 -9.99
CA PHE A 132 -4.22 14.83 -9.66
C PHE A 132 -4.14 13.34 -9.99
N TRP A 133 -3.74 12.98 -11.21
CA TRP A 133 -3.63 11.57 -11.61
C TRP A 133 -2.52 10.80 -10.88
N VAL A 134 -1.45 11.49 -10.47
CA VAL A 134 -0.42 10.90 -9.60
C VAL A 134 -0.92 10.77 -8.15
N GLY A 135 -1.78 11.67 -7.68
CA GLY A 135 -2.37 11.62 -6.33
C GLY A 135 -3.51 10.61 -6.18
N ILE A 136 -4.31 10.38 -7.23
CA ILE A 136 -5.53 9.53 -7.19
C ILE A 136 -5.23 8.08 -6.76
N ILE A 137 -4.00 7.65 -6.94
CA ILE A 137 -3.50 6.30 -6.66
C ILE A 137 -3.70 5.93 -5.21
N THR A 138 -3.38 6.84 -4.30
CA THR A 138 -3.53 6.64 -2.86
C THR A 138 -5.00 6.47 -2.48
N ALA A 139 -5.89 7.21 -3.15
CA ALA A 139 -7.33 7.03 -3.00
C ALA A 139 -7.79 5.67 -3.56
N CYS A 140 -7.31 5.27 -4.73
CA CYS A 140 -7.62 3.96 -5.32
C CYS A 140 -7.11 2.78 -4.49
N ALA A 141 -5.95 2.91 -3.83
CA ALA A 141 -5.41 1.89 -2.95
C ALA A 141 -6.35 1.56 -1.78
N GLY A 142 -7.12 2.54 -1.30
CA GLY A 142 -8.16 2.34 -0.27
C GLY A 142 -9.33 1.43 -0.71
N PHE A 143 -9.55 1.27 -2.01
CA PHE A 143 -10.54 0.34 -2.58
C PHE A 143 -9.91 -1.00 -3.00
N GLY A 144 -8.64 -1.24 -2.65
CA GLY A 144 -7.98 -2.51 -2.87
C GLY A 144 -8.64 -3.66 -2.11
N GLY A 145 -8.59 -4.87 -2.68
CA GLY A 145 -9.02 -6.08 -1.98
C GLY A 145 -10.54 -6.32 -1.93
N ILE A 146 -11.39 -5.50 -2.56
CA ILE A 146 -12.85 -5.71 -2.61
C ILE A 146 -13.21 -7.09 -3.19
N HIS A 147 -12.43 -7.59 -4.15
CA HIS A 147 -12.62 -8.92 -4.76
C HIS A 147 -12.26 -10.09 -3.82
N SER A 148 -11.68 -9.84 -2.65
CA SER A 148 -11.24 -10.88 -1.71
C SER A 148 -12.37 -11.82 -1.28
N VAL A 149 -13.62 -11.32 -1.26
CA VAL A 149 -14.83 -12.11 -0.98
C VAL A 149 -15.01 -13.29 -1.93
N VAL A 150 -14.51 -13.19 -3.17
CA VAL A 150 -14.56 -14.28 -4.16
C VAL A 150 -13.73 -15.48 -3.69
N MET A 151 -12.66 -15.26 -2.94
CA MET A 151 -11.81 -16.33 -2.39
C MET A 151 -12.51 -17.14 -1.30
N PHE A 152 -13.63 -16.64 -0.77
CA PHE A 152 -14.46 -17.33 0.22
C PHE A 152 -15.71 -17.97 -0.42
N SER A 153 -15.71 -18.17 -1.74
CA SER A 153 -16.87 -18.69 -2.47
C SER A 153 -17.34 -20.06 -2.00
N GLN A 154 -16.41 -20.96 -1.65
CA GLN A 154 -16.71 -22.29 -1.11
C GLN A 154 -17.38 -22.25 0.27
N GLU A 155 -17.22 -21.15 1.00
CA GLU A 155 -17.79 -20.92 2.33
C GLU A 155 -19.08 -20.09 2.27
N THR A 156 -19.44 -19.58 1.08
CA THR A 156 -20.56 -18.68 0.86
C THR A 156 -21.78 -19.46 0.38
N ARG A 157 -22.88 -19.40 1.15
CA ARG A 157 -24.18 -19.94 0.71
C ARG A 157 -24.64 -19.24 -0.56
N ASP A 158 -25.08 -19.99 -1.57
CA ASP A 158 -25.53 -19.46 -2.86
C ASP A 158 -24.54 -18.44 -3.45
N ALA A 159 -23.26 -18.86 -3.53
CA ALA A 159 -22.13 -18.04 -3.95
C ALA A 159 -22.37 -17.33 -5.30
N ALA A 160 -23.02 -18.01 -6.25
CA ALA A 160 -23.26 -17.50 -7.60
C ALA A 160 -24.13 -16.23 -7.61
N ASN A 161 -25.05 -16.08 -6.66
CA ASN A 161 -25.90 -14.89 -6.52
C ASN A 161 -25.40 -13.94 -5.44
N ASN A 162 -24.91 -14.47 -4.31
CA ASN A 162 -24.56 -13.65 -3.16
C ASN A 162 -23.22 -12.93 -3.30
N ILE A 163 -22.23 -13.51 -3.98
CA ILE A 163 -20.93 -12.83 -4.18
C ILE A 163 -21.07 -11.57 -5.04
N PRO A 164 -21.73 -11.59 -6.23
CA PRO A 164 -21.92 -10.38 -7.01
C PRO A 164 -22.69 -9.29 -6.25
N ARG A 165 -23.72 -9.68 -5.49
CA ARG A 165 -24.49 -8.75 -4.63
C ARG A 165 -23.63 -8.16 -3.51
N ALA A 166 -22.82 -8.98 -2.84
CA ALA A 166 -21.92 -8.53 -1.79
C ALA A 166 -20.87 -7.53 -2.32
N LEU A 167 -20.31 -7.78 -3.51
CA LEU A 167 -19.40 -6.84 -4.17
C LEU A 167 -20.08 -5.49 -4.47
N LEU A 168 -21.31 -5.52 -5.00
CA LEU A 168 -22.04 -4.29 -5.32
C LEU A 168 -22.45 -3.52 -4.06
N TYR A 169 -23.02 -4.20 -3.06
CA TYR A 169 -23.47 -3.57 -1.83
C TYR A 169 -22.30 -3.03 -1.01
N SER A 170 -21.19 -3.76 -0.92
CA SER A 170 -19.99 -3.26 -0.23
C SER A 170 -19.44 -2.00 -0.90
N LEU A 171 -19.42 -1.92 -2.22
CA LEU A 171 -19.01 -0.72 -2.94
C LEU A 171 -19.93 0.47 -2.65
N ILE A 172 -21.25 0.28 -2.73
CA ILE A 172 -22.24 1.35 -2.49
C ILE A 172 -22.16 1.83 -1.03
N ILE A 173 -22.14 0.91 -0.07
CA ILE A 173 -22.02 1.24 1.35
C ILE A 173 -20.70 1.98 1.61
N ASN A 174 -19.59 1.49 1.06
CA ASN A 174 -18.30 2.15 1.22
C ASN A 174 -18.30 3.57 0.63
N ALA A 175 -18.89 3.78 -0.55
CA ALA A 175 -19.01 5.12 -1.14
C ALA A 175 -19.85 6.07 -0.27
N LEU A 176 -20.99 5.60 0.24
CA LEU A 176 -21.88 6.39 1.10
C LEU A 176 -21.28 6.72 2.47
N LEU A 177 -20.42 5.86 3.01
CA LEU A 177 -19.78 6.07 4.31
C LEU A 177 -18.46 6.84 4.21
N CYS A 178 -17.65 6.56 3.18
CA CYS A 178 -16.35 7.17 2.97
C CYS A 178 -16.49 8.65 2.60
N LEU A 179 -17.47 9.02 1.75
CA LEU A 179 -17.61 10.39 1.29
C LEU A 179 -17.86 11.39 2.43
N PRO A 180 -18.85 11.20 3.33
CA PRO A 180 -19.04 12.08 4.49
C PRO A 180 -17.82 12.13 5.41
N TRP A 181 -17.14 11.00 5.62
CA TRP A 181 -15.97 10.93 6.48
C TRP A 181 -14.78 11.72 5.88
N VAL A 182 -14.51 11.57 4.59
CA VAL A 182 -13.47 12.34 3.88
C VAL A 182 -13.80 13.83 3.89
N LEU A 183 -15.07 14.21 3.70
CA LEU A 183 -15.47 15.61 3.81
C LEU A 183 -15.22 16.15 5.22
N ALA A 184 -15.65 15.43 6.26
CA ALA A 184 -15.38 15.83 7.65
C ALA A 184 -13.89 16.01 7.91
N LEU A 185 -13.05 15.10 7.39
CA LEU A 185 -11.60 15.20 7.48
C LEU A 185 -11.06 16.46 6.77
N LEU A 186 -11.46 16.71 5.52
CA LEU A 186 -11.01 17.88 4.74
C LEU A 186 -11.40 19.20 5.41
N PHE A 187 -12.59 19.26 6.01
CA PHE A 187 -13.02 20.40 6.82
C PHE A 187 -12.19 20.57 8.10
N CYS A 188 -11.63 19.49 8.66
CA CYS A 188 -10.93 19.52 9.94
C CYS A 188 -9.39 19.48 9.84
N THR A 189 -8.82 19.28 8.65
CA THR A 189 -7.37 19.05 8.51
C THR A 189 -6.50 20.28 8.76
N GLY A 190 -7.06 21.49 8.67
CA GLY A 190 -6.33 22.75 8.78
C GLY A 190 -5.43 23.02 7.56
N SER A 191 -4.34 23.77 7.77
CA SER A 191 -3.36 24.08 6.73
C SER A 191 -2.54 22.85 6.35
N LEU A 192 -2.57 22.49 5.05
CA LEU A 192 -1.79 21.37 4.52
C LEU A 192 -0.28 21.58 4.69
N ASP A 193 0.22 22.81 4.49
CA ASP A 193 1.65 23.11 4.63
C ASP A 193 2.15 22.85 6.05
N LEU A 194 1.41 23.32 7.06
CA LEU A 194 1.75 23.07 8.47
C LEU A 194 1.64 21.59 8.81
N LEU A 195 0.64 20.89 8.26
CA LEU A 195 0.49 19.46 8.45
C LEU A 195 1.70 18.70 7.90
N LEU A 196 2.14 19.00 6.68
CA LEU A 196 3.26 18.31 6.03
C LEU A 196 4.62 18.60 6.66
N GLN A 197 4.76 19.73 7.37
CA GLN A 197 5.98 20.09 8.09
C GLN A 197 6.07 19.47 9.49
N SER A 198 4.97 18.94 10.04
CA SER A 198 4.99 18.36 11.37
C SER A 198 5.80 17.05 11.44
N PRO A 199 6.68 16.88 12.46
CA PRO A 199 7.37 15.61 12.71
C PRO A 199 6.42 14.42 12.92
N VAL A 200 5.23 14.64 13.50
CA VAL A 200 4.26 13.56 13.74
C VAL A 200 3.66 13.09 12.41
N SER A 201 3.45 14.00 11.46
CA SER A 201 2.89 13.68 10.14
C SER A 201 3.79 12.76 9.32
N PHE A 202 5.11 12.77 9.58
CA PHE A 202 6.03 11.82 8.97
C PHE A 202 5.71 10.37 9.34
N VAL A 203 5.18 10.15 10.55
CA VAL A 203 4.78 8.82 11.04
C VAL A 203 3.30 8.53 10.74
N SER A 204 2.42 9.49 11.05
CA SER A 204 1.00 9.40 10.74
C SER A 204 0.39 10.81 10.61
N PRO A 205 0.04 11.25 9.39
CA PRO A 205 -0.67 12.51 9.18
C PRO A 205 -2.00 12.55 9.93
N MET A 206 -2.70 11.41 10.02
CA MET A 206 -3.97 11.31 10.76
C MET A 206 -3.80 11.58 12.25
N ALA A 207 -2.70 11.10 12.86
CA ALA A 207 -2.41 11.37 14.27
C ALA A 207 -2.23 12.87 14.51
N GLN A 208 -1.54 13.56 13.59
CA GLN A 208 -1.37 15.00 13.68
C GLN A 208 -2.70 15.76 13.50
N ILE A 209 -3.56 15.33 12.58
CA ILE A 209 -4.90 15.91 12.42
C ILE A 209 -5.70 15.76 13.72
N TYR A 210 -5.74 14.55 14.32
CA TYR A 210 -6.41 14.37 15.61
C TYR A 210 -5.83 15.24 16.72
N LEU A 211 -4.50 15.39 16.77
CA LEU A 211 -3.85 16.26 17.75
C LEU A 211 -4.21 17.73 17.55
N ASN A 212 -4.20 18.22 16.30
CA ASN A 212 -4.59 19.59 15.97
C ASN A 212 -6.06 19.85 16.29
N SER A 213 -6.93 18.87 16.01
CA SER A 213 -8.36 18.99 16.25
C SER A 213 -8.74 18.90 17.72
N THR A 214 -8.04 18.12 18.54
CA THR A 214 -8.44 17.85 19.93
C THR A 214 -7.61 18.61 20.95
N GLU A 215 -6.45 19.12 20.55
CA GLU A 215 -5.43 19.74 21.42
C GLU A 215 -5.04 18.87 22.63
N ASN A 216 -5.28 17.56 22.54
CA ASN A 216 -5.08 16.62 23.63
C ASN A 216 -4.39 15.35 23.12
N VAL A 217 -3.15 15.16 23.57
CA VAL A 217 -2.29 14.03 23.15
C VAL A 217 -2.94 12.68 23.46
N SER A 218 -3.55 12.52 24.63
CA SER A 218 -4.16 11.25 25.03
C SER A 218 -5.36 10.89 24.15
N VAL A 219 -6.21 11.87 23.82
CA VAL A 219 -7.36 11.68 22.93
C VAL A 219 -6.89 11.39 21.51
N ALA A 220 -5.90 12.12 21.01
CA ALA A 220 -5.33 11.89 19.68
C ALA A 220 -4.73 10.49 19.54
N ILE A 221 -4.00 10.00 20.55
CA ILE A 221 -3.48 8.63 20.58
C ILE A 221 -4.64 7.62 20.57
N PHE A 222 -5.67 7.83 21.39
CA PHE A 222 -6.83 6.93 21.42
C PHE A 222 -7.52 6.82 20.06
N LEU A 223 -7.79 7.95 19.39
CA LEU A 223 -8.38 7.98 18.05
C LEU A 223 -7.47 7.31 17.00
N GLN A 224 -6.15 7.53 17.09
CA GLN A 224 -5.20 6.88 16.18
C GLN A 224 -5.16 5.36 16.38
N VAL A 225 -5.27 4.87 17.62
CA VAL A 225 -5.37 3.43 17.92
C VAL A 225 -6.67 2.84 17.36
N MET A 226 -7.78 3.57 17.42
CA MET A 226 -9.04 3.15 16.80
C MET A 226 -8.87 2.96 15.28
N THR A 227 -8.33 3.95 14.58
CA THR A 227 -8.10 3.89 13.12
C THR A 227 -7.12 2.76 12.76
N PHE A 228 -6.06 2.57 13.56
CA PHE A 228 -5.13 1.45 13.38
C PHE A 228 -5.81 0.09 13.54
N THR A 229 -6.68 -0.06 14.55
CA THR A 229 -7.39 -1.31 14.84
C THR A 229 -8.28 -1.73 13.67
N VAL A 230 -8.93 -0.77 13.01
CA VAL A 230 -9.71 -1.03 11.79
C VAL A 230 -8.84 -1.59 10.66
N GLY A 231 -7.70 -0.94 10.38
CA GLY A 231 -6.76 -1.39 9.35
C GLY A 231 -6.17 -2.77 9.65
N ALA A 232 -5.82 -3.02 10.93
CA ALA A 232 -5.35 -4.32 11.40
C ALA A 232 -6.40 -5.41 11.15
N GLY A 233 -7.65 -5.19 11.55
CA GLY A 233 -8.76 -6.12 11.31
C GLY A 233 -8.99 -6.43 9.83
N ALA A 234 -8.91 -5.43 8.95
CA ALA A 234 -9.03 -5.63 7.50
C ALA A 234 -7.90 -6.54 6.95
N SER A 235 -6.67 -6.37 7.42
CA SER A 235 -5.52 -7.17 6.96
C SER A 235 -5.62 -8.65 7.34
N MET A 236 -6.31 -8.99 8.43
CA MET A 236 -6.58 -10.39 8.82
C MET A 236 -7.30 -11.17 7.72
N ASN A 237 -8.30 -10.56 7.09
CA ASN A 237 -9.08 -11.19 6.02
C ASN A 237 -8.26 -11.38 4.74
N LEU A 238 -7.34 -10.44 4.45
CA LEU A 238 -6.47 -10.52 3.28
C LEU A 238 -5.48 -11.69 3.36
N ILE A 239 -4.96 -12.02 4.55
CA ILE A 239 -4.09 -13.21 4.73
C ILE A 239 -4.87 -14.49 4.42
N GLY A 240 -6.10 -14.60 4.94
CA GLY A 240 -6.99 -15.72 4.66
C GLY A 240 -7.32 -15.84 3.18
N SER A 241 -7.57 -14.72 2.51
CA SER A 241 -7.86 -14.65 1.08
C SER A 241 -6.65 -15.09 0.25
N ALA A 242 -5.46 -14.56 0.54
CA ALA A 242 -4.23 -14.92 -0.15
C ALA A 242 -3.85 -16.40 0.02
N GLY A 243 -4.00 -16.96 1.23
CA GLY A 243 -3.80 -18.39 1.45
C GLY A 243 -4.74 -19.28 0.63
N ARG A 244 -6.01 -18.87 0.48
CA ARG A 244 -6.98 -19.57 -0.39
C ARG A 244 -6.63 -19.44 -1.87
N ALA A 245 -6.14 -18.28 -2.31
CA ALA A 245 -5.66 -18.11 -3.68
C ALA A 245 -4.48 -19.05 -4.01
N ILE A 246 -3.49 -19.17 -3.10
CA ILE A 246 -2.37 -20.11 -3.24
C ILE A 246 -2.88 -21.56 -3.26
N HIS A 247 -3.82 -21.90 -2.38
CA HIS A 247 -4.43 -23.23 -2.33
C HIS A 247 -5.15 -23.59 -3.64
N SER A 248 -5.98 -22.68 -4.17
CA SER A 248 -6.68 -22.86 -5.45
C SER A 248 -5.70 -22.99 -6.61
N ALA A 249 -4.65 -22.17 -6.67
CA ALA A 249 -3.60 -22.30 -7.67
C ALA A 249 -2.87 -23.67 -7.60
N ALA A 250 -2.69 -24.21 -6.40
CA ALA A 250 -2.13 -25.55 -6.21
C ALA A 250 -3.09 -26.68 -6.63
N LEU A 251 -4.41 -26.50 -6.44
CA LEU A 251 -5.42 -27.44 -6.95
C LEU A 251 -5.41 -27.52 -8.48
N ASP A 252 -5.19 -26.39 -9.14
CA ASP A 252 -5.10 -26.31 -10.60
C ASP A 252 -3.75 -26.81 -11.15
N GLY A 253 -2.82 -27.23 -10.28
CA GLY A 253 -1.50 -27.74 -10.67
C GLY A 253 -0.46 -26.66 -10.98
N ALA A 254 -0.76 -25.38 -10.72
CA ALA A 254 0.19 -24.27 -10.92
C ALA A 254 1.29 -24.23 -9.84
N LEU A 255 1.04 -24.83 -8.68
CA LEU A 255 1.94 -24.86 -7.52
C LEU A 255 2.11 -26.28 -6.96
N PRO A 256 3.07 -26.52 -6.04
CA PRO A 256 3.26 -27.83 -5.43
C PRO A 256 1.99 -28.42 -4.79
N PRO A 257 1.65 -29.70 -5.01
CA PRO A 257 0.43 -30.35 -4.49
C PRO A 257 0.41 -30.45 -2.95
N VAL A 258 1.54 -30.18 -2.30
CA VAL A 258 1.63 -30.04 -0.84
C VAL A 258 0.78 -28.86 -0.35
N LEU A 259 0.61 -27.81 -1.16
CA LEU A 259 -0.14 -26.58 -0.85
C LEU A 259 -1.64 -26.72 -1.11
N SER A 260 -2.06 -27.71 -1.90
CA SER A 260 -3.48 -28.02 -2.14
C SER A 260 -4.10 -28.90 -1.03
N LYS A 261 -3.36 -29.25 0.03
CA LYS A 261 -3.88 -30.06 1.13
C LYS A 261 -4.60 -29.21 2.18
N ILE A 262 -5.81 -29.62 2.53
CA ILE A 262 -6.62 -29.06 3.63
C ILE A 262 -6.30 -29.83 4.93
N HIS A 263 -6.22 -29.11 6.06
CA HIS A 263 -5.98 -29.74 7.36
C HIS A 263 -7.26 -30.42 7.89
N PRO A 264 -7.22 -31.72 8.28
CA PRO A 264 -8.42 -32.51 8.57
C PRO A 264 -9.20 -32.05 9.80
N LYS A 265 -8.54 -31.44 10.79
CA LYS A 265 -9.20 -30.96 12.03
C LYS A 265 -9.82 -29.57 11.90
N TRP A 266 -9.23 -28.72 11.06
CA TRP A 266 -9.55 -27.28 11.01
C TRP A 266 -10.18 -26.87 9.68
N ASN A 267 -10.20 -27.76 8.68
CA ASN A 267 -10.76 -27.53 7.35
C ASN A 267 -10.22 -26.28 6.64
N VAL A 268 -8.94 -25.97 6.84
CA VAL A 268 -8.24 -24.84 6.20
C VAL A 268 -6.91 -25.25 5.57
N PRO A 269 -6.44 -24.55 4.53
CA PRO A 269 -5.17 -24.83 3.87
C PRO A 269 -3.97 -24.26 4.65
N VAL A 270 -3.65 -24.85 5.79
CA VAL A 270 -2.61 -24.37 6.73
C VAL A 270 -1.27 -24.13 6.03
N ARG A 271 -0.86 -25.02 5.13
CA ARG A 271 0.42 -24.90 4.42
C ARG A 271 0.46 -23.69 3.48
N ALA A 272 -0.64 -23.41 2.79
CA ALA A 272 -0.75 -22.23 1.95
C ALA A 272 -0.75 -20.94 2.80
N LEU A 273 -1.45 -20.95 3.93
CA LEU A 273 -1.43 -19.83 4.89
C LEU A 273 -0.03 -19.56 5.45
N LEU A 274 0.75 -20.60 5.74
CA LEU A 274 2.14 -20.47 6.19
C LEU A 274 3.04 -19.87 5.10
N VAL A 275 2.86 -20.26 3.84
CA VAL A 275 3.59 -19.64 2.71
C VAL A 275 3.25 -18.15 2.60
N THR A 276 1.97 -17.79 2.68
CA THR A 276 1.53 -16.39 2.71
C THR A 276 2.18 -15.63 3.87
N PHE A 277 2.16 -16.20 5.08
CA PHE A 277 2.77 -15.59 6.26
C PHE A 277 4.27 -15.33 6.08
N VAL A 278 5.02 -16.35 5.62
CA VAL A 278 6.46 -16.20 5.37
C VAL A 278 6.73 -15.13 4.32
N ALA A 279 5.98 -15.13 3.21
CA ALA A 279 6.12 -14.11 2.17
C ALA A 279 5.88 -12.69 2.71
N LEU A 280 4.85 -12.48 3.54
CA LEU A 280 4.57 -11.19 4.16
C LEU A 280 5.66 -10.78 5.17
N CYS A 281 6.18 -11.73 5.96
CA CYS A 281 7.32 -11.47 6.84
C CYS A 281 8.56 -11.02 6.06
N LEU A 282 8.83 -11.62 4.89
CA LEU A 282 9.92 -11.20 4.00
C LEU A 282 9.68 -9.82 3.38
N ILE A 283 8.45 -9.49 3.00
CA ILE A 283 8.10 -8.16 2.48
C ILE A 283 8.33 -7.08 3.56
N CYS A 284 8.07 -7.37 4.84
CA CYS A 284 8.38 -6.46 5.94
C CYS A 284 9.88 -6.11 6.02
N LEU A 285 10.76 -7.08 5.77
CA LEU A 285 12.20 -6.85 5.76
C LEU A 285 12.62 -5.85 4.67
N ILE A 286 11.89 -5.79 3.55
CA ILE A 286 12.14 -4.79 2.49
C ILE A 286 11.88 -3.39 3.03
N TYR A 287 10.79 -3.17 3.77
CA TYR A 287 10.49 -1.86 4.36
C TYR A 287 11.56 -1.41 5.36
N ILE A 288 12.01 -2.34 6.21
CA ILE A 288 13.07 -2.12 7.19
C ILE A 288 14.38 -1.73 6.51
N TRP A 289 14.71 -2.38 5.39
CA TRP A 289 15.96 -2.15 4.67
C TRP A 289 15.92 -0.89 3.80
N ASN A 290 14.85 -0.71 3.04
CA ASN A 290 14.71 0.37 2.07
C ASN A 290 13.23 0.70 1.81
N THR A 291 12.80 1.85 2.33
CA THR A 291 11.42 2.34 2.18
C THR A 291 11.05 2.61 0.72
N THR A 292 11.98 3.14 -0.09
CA THR A 292 11.77 3.35 -1.54
C THR A 292 11.46 2.04 -2.26
N ALA A 293 12.19 0.96 -1.94
CA ALA A 293 11.96 -0.37 -2.51
C ALA A 293 10.60 -0.94 -2.07
N PHE A 294 10.21 -0.75 -0.81
CA PHE A 294 8.89 -1.15 -0.34
C PHE A 294 7.75 -0.40 -1.01
N PHE A 295 7.86 0.92 -1.16
CA PHE A 295 6.83 1.71 -1.86
C PHE A 295 6.78 1.36 -3.35
N ALA A 296 7.93 1.06 -3.98
CA ALA A 296 7.95 0.53 -5.35
C ALA A 296 7.23 -0.83 -5.44
N PHE A 297 7.38 -1.71 -4.43
CA PHE A 297 6.65 -2.97 -4.35
C PHE A 297 5.14 -2.74 -4.20
N LEU A 298 4.72 -1.78 -3.36
CA LEU A 298 3.32 -1.41 -3.21
C LEU A 298 2.71 -0.89 -4.51
N SER A 299 3.44 -0.04 -5.25
CA SER A 299 3.03 0.40 -6.59
C SER A 299 2.94 -0.76 -7.58
N ALA A 300 3.92 -1.68 -7.57
CA ALA A 300 3.91 -2.87 -8.42
C ALA A 300 2.70 -3.78 -8.14
N PHE A 301 2.32 -3.94 -6.86
CA PHE A 301 1.10 -4.65 -6.47
C PHE A 301 -0.14 -4.06 -7.13
N LEU A 302 -0.31 -2.73 -7.08
CA LEU A 302 -1.46 -2.05 -7.72
C LEU A 302 -1.47 -2.27 -9.25
N ILE A 303 -0.31 -2.18 -9.90
CA ILE A 303 -0.18 -2.43 -11.34
C ILE A 303 -0.58 -3.87 -11.67
N LEU A 304 -0.04 -4.85 -10.96
CA LEU A 304 -0.35 -6.27 -11.16
C LEU A 304 -1.84 -6.57 -10.90
N GLN A 305 -2.44 -5.90 -9.92
CA GLN A 305 -3.87 -5.99 -9.63
C GLN A 305 -4.70 -5.52 -10.85
N MET A 306 -4.35 -4.38 -11.45
CA MET A 306 -5.05 -3.87 -12.64
C MET A 306 -4.84 -4.77 -13.85
N VAL A 307 -3.62 -5.28 -14.07
CA VAL A 307 -3.34 -6.25 -15.15
C VAL A 307 -4.18 -7.52 -14.96
N SER A 308 -4.29 -8.01 -13.73
CA SER A 308 -5.12 -9.17 -13.41
C SER A 308 -6.61 -8.94 -13.67
N TYR A 309 -7.12 -7.70 -13.66
CA TYR A 309 -8.50 -7.38 -14.01
C TYR A 309 -8.70 -7.24 -15.52
N ILE A 310 -7.72 -6.68 -16.23
CA ILE A 310 -7.77 -6.50 -17.70
C ILE A 310 -7.97 -7.84 -18.41
N VAL A 311 -7.25 -8.90 -18.00
CA VAL A 311 -7.30 -10.21 -18.66
C VAL A 311 -8.72 -10.80 -18.71
N PRO A 312 -9.41 -11.05 -17.57
CA PRO A 312 -10.76 -11.62 -17.60
C PRO A 312 -11.79 -10.68 -18.24
N ILE A 313 -11.71 -9.36 -18.04
CA ILE A 313 -12.63 -8.40 -18.67
C ILE A 313 -12.46 -8.42 -20.20
N GLY A 314 -11.22 -8.40 -20.67
CA GLY A 314 -10.88 -8.47 -22.09
C GLY A 314 -11.34 -9.78 -22.74
N LEU A 315 -11.14 -10.92 -22.07
CA LEU A 315 -11.62 -12.22 -22.54
C LEU A 315 -13.16 -12.28 -22.61
N LEU A 316 -13.85 -11.73 -21.62
CA LEU A 316 -15.32 -11.63 -21.63
C LEU A 316 -15.82 -10.74 -22.77
N MET A 317 -15.17 -9.60 -23.03
CA MET A 317 -15.48 -8.75 -24.18
C MET A 317 -15.26 -9.49 -25.50
N TYR A 318 -14.08 -10.11 -25.67
CA TYR A 318 -13.75 -10.86 -26.88
C TYR A 318 -14.74 -11.99 -27.15
N ARG A 319 -15.09 -12.80 -26.14
CA ARG A 319 -16.08 -13.87 -26.29
C ARG A 319 -17.49 -13.36 -26.58
N SER A 320 -17.87 -12.23 -26.00
CA SER A 320 -19.18 -11.63 -26.23
C SER A 320 -19.42 -11.17 -27.68
N ILE A 321 -18.37 -11.09 -28.49
CA ILE A 321 -18.39 -10.66 -29.90
C ILE A 321 -18.54 -11.86 -30.86
N GLY A 322 -18.46 -13.12 -30.41
CA GLY A 322 -18.42 -14.24 -31.37
C GLY A 322 -18.77 -15.66 -30.93
N LYS A 323 -19.14 -15.94 -29.66
CA LYS A 323 -19.60 -17.29 -29.25
C LYS A 323 -20.68 -17.22 -28.17
N GLU A 324 -21.63 -18.16 -28.22
CA GLU A 324 -22.58 -18.43 -27.13
C GLU A 324 -21.79 -18.89 -25.90
N PHE A 325 -21.65 -17.99 -24.93
CA PHE A 325 -21.10 -18.28 -23.62
C PHE A 325 -22.26 -18.28 -22.63
N GLU A 326 -22.46 -19.39 -21.92
CA GLU A 326 -23.46 -19.46 -20.87
C GLU A 326 -23.08 -18.50 -19.74
N LEU A 327 -23.81 -17.40 -19.65
CA LEU A 327 -23.63 -16.42 -18.59
C LEU A 327 -24.05 -17.02 -17.24
N GLY A 328 -23.43 -16.52 -16.18
CA GLY A 328 -23.87 -16.79 -14.81
C GLY A 328 -25.25 -16.20 -14.53
N PRO A 329 -25.84 -16.53 -13.36
CA PRO A 329 -27.15 -16.00 -12.97
C PRO A 329 -27.14 -14.47 -12.80
N TRP A 330 -25.99 -13.89 -12.46
CA TRP A 330 -25.81 -12.44 -12.39
C TRP A 330 -25.34 -11.86 -13.73
N GLN A 331 -26.09 -10.91 -14.26
CA GLN A 331 -25.81 -10.27 -15.55
C GLN A 331 -26.02 -8.76 -15.48
N ILE A 332 -25.08 -8.00 -16.07
CA ILE A 332 -25.16 -6.53 -16.20
C ILE A 332 -26.13 -6.13 -17.34
N GLY A 333 -26.59 -7.11 -18.14
CA GLY A 333 -27.54 -6.90 -19.23
C GLY A 333 -26.94 -6.05 -20.37
N ARG A 334 -27.74 -5.12 -20.90
CA ARG A 334 -27.42 -4.31 -22.08
C ARG A 334 -26.19 -3.41 -21.94
N PHE A 335 -25.83 -3.04 -20.71
CA PHE A 335 -24.71 -2.12 -20.45
C PHE A 335 -23.34 -2.80 -20.37
N ARG A 336 -23.28 -4.13 -20.59
CA ARG A 336 -22.05 -4.93 -20.47
C ARG A 336 -20.86 -4.34 -21.25
N VAL A 337 -21.06 -4.00 -22.53
CA VAL A 337 -19.97 -3.50 -23.38
C VAL A 337 -19.43 -2.16 -22.86
N ILE A 338 -20.33 -1.25 -22.45
CA ILE A 338 -19.96 0.06 -21.91
C ILE A 338 -19.19 -0.11 -20.60
N VAL A 339 -19.73 -0.90 -19.66
CA VAL A 339 -19.09 -1.13 -18.35
C VAL A 339 -17.72 -1.78 -18.51
N HIS A 340 -17.59 -2.80 -19.36
CA HIS A 340 -16.30 -3.46 -19.59
C HIS A 340 -15.30 -2.51 -20.27
N THR A 341 -15.73 -1.73 -21.26
CA THR A 341 -14.86 -0.75 -21.94
C THR A 341 -14.36 0.31 -20.97
N MET A 342 -15.25 0.90 -20.16
CA MET A 342 -14.88 1.85 -19.12
C MET A 342 -13.91 1.23 -18.10
N SER A 343 -14.14 -0.02 -17.71
CA SER A 343 -13.27 -0.74 -16.77
C SER A 343 -11.86 -0.94 -17.35
N LEU A 344 -11.74 -1.30 -18.64
CA LEU A 344 -10.45 -1.46 -19.30
C LEU A 344 -9.69 -0.13 -19.42
N VAL A 345 -10.37 0.94 -19.81
CA VAL A 345 -9.78 2.29 -19.87
C VAL A 345 -9.31 2.73 -18.48
N TRP A 346 -10.14 2.51 -17.45
CA TRP A 346 -9.78 2.84 -16.07
C TRP A 346 -8.56 2.04 -15.57
N CYS A 347 -8.52 0.73 -15.83
CA CYS A 347 -7.37 -0.09 -15.48
C CYS A 347 -6.10 0.37 -16.21
N ALA A 348 -6.19 0.76 -17.48
CA ALA A 348 -5.05 1.27 -18.23
C ALA A 348 -4.50 2.58 -17.64
N LEU A 349 -5.39 3.52 -17.26
CA LEU A 349 -4.99 4.76 -16.59
C LEU A 349 -4.28 4.48 -15.25
N LEU A 350 -4.80 3.53 -14.47
CA LEU A 350 -4.21 3.08 -13.20
C LEU A 350 -2.96 2.17 -13.36
N ILE A 351 -2.51 1.89 -14.58
CA ILE A 351 -1.20 1.29 -14.82
C ILE A 351 -0.17 2.37 -15.16
N VAL A 352 -0.56 3.36 -15.98
CA VAL A 352 0.34 4.38 -16.49
C VAL A 352 0.71 5.41 -15.42
N PHE A 353 -0.27 6.12 -14.87
CA PHE A 353 0.00 7.22 -13.93
C PHE A 353 0.66 6.75 -12.62
N PRO A 354 0.34 5.56 -12.08
CA PRO A 354 1.06 5.05 -10.91
C PRO A 354 2.50 4.66 -11.12
N SER A 355 2.93 4.51 -12.37
CA SER A 355 4.34 4.30 -12.67
C SER A 355 5.16 5.59 -12.53
N PHE A 356 4.52 6.75 -12.35
CA PHE A 356 5.21 8.03 -12.23
C PHE A 356 5.65 8.30 -10.78
N PRO A 357 6.74 9.06 -10.57
CA PRO A 357 7.16 9.49 -9.24
C PRO A 357 6.13 10.45 -8.61
N THR A 358 5.96 10.35 -7.30
CA THR A 358 4.99 11.16 -6.54
C THR A 358 5.41 12.62 -6.40
N THR A 359 6.72 12.90 -6.46
CA THR A 359 7.27 14.26 -6.36
C THR A 359 8.43 14.49 -7.33
N LEU A 360 8.59 15.74 -7.76
CA LEU A 360 9.71 16.23 -8.56
C LEU A 360 10.59 17.20 -7.74
N PRO A 361 11.89 17.31 -8.03
CA PRO A 361 12.65 16.56 -9.03
C PRO A 361 12.87 15.09 -8.64
N VAL A 362 13.03 14.22 -9.66
CA VAL A 362 13.28 12.79 -9.45
C VAL A 362 14.69 12.58 -8.91
N LYS A 363 14.79 11.85 -7.82
CA LYS A 363 16.01 11.37 -7.17
C LYS A 363 15.92 9.86 -7.04
N ALA A 364 17.07 9.21 -6.84
CA ALA A 364 17.10 7.76 -6.63
C ALA A 364 16.23 7.31 -5.44
N SER A 365 16.00 8.18 -4.46
CA SER A 365 15.19 7.92 -3.26
C SER A 365 13.68 8.08 -3.43
N ASN A 366 13.18 8.78 -4.46
CA ASN A 366 11.74 8.99 -4.70
C ASN A 366 11.26 8.44 -6.07
N MET A 367 12.16 7.88 -6.87
CA MET A 367 11.80 7.22 -8.12
C MET A 367 10.94 5.98 -7.86
N ASN A 368 9.92 5.77 -8.70
CA ASN A 368 9.10 4.58 -8.65
C ASN A 368 9.75 3.43 -9.44
N TYR A 369 10.30 2.44 -8.74
CA TYR A 369 10.94 1.27 -9.35
C TYR A 369 9.97 0.10 -9.60
N SER A 370 8.65 0.35 -9.58
CA SER A 370 7.62 -0.69 -9.74
C SER A 370 7.80 -1.53 -11.00
N ILE A 371 8.21 -0.92 -12.12
CA ILE A 371 8.42 -1.63 -13.39
C ILE A 371 9.43 -2.78 -13.26
N VAL A 372 10.51 -2.60 -12.49
CA VAL A 372 11.53 -3.63 -12.26
C VAL A 372 10.93 -4.83 -11.55
N ILE A 373 10.08 -4.58 -10.55
CA ILE A 373 9.39 -5.60 -9.77
C ILE A 373 8.34 -6.31 -10.63
N VAL A 374 7.55 -5.56 -11.41
CA VAL A 374 6.53 -6.11 -12.32
C VAL A 374 7.18 -7.03 -13.36
N THR A 375 8.22 -6.56 -14.06
CA THR A 375 8.95 -7.37 -15.04
C THR A 375 9.59 -8.59 -14.39
N GLY A 376 10.17 -8.45 -13.20
CA GLY A 376 10.74 -9.56 -12.44
C GLY A 376 9.70 -10.62 -12.09
N ILE A 377 8.50 -10.22 -11.66
CA ILE A 377 7.39 -11.13 -11.35
C ILE A 377 6.89 -11.86 -12.60
N PHE A 378 6.72 -11.17 -13.73
CA PHE A 378 6.33 -11.81 -14.98
C PHE A 378 7.38 -12.79 -15.51
N ALA A 379 8.66 -12.42 -15.42
CA ALA A 379 9.76 -13.30 -15.77
C ALA A 379 9.78 -14.55 -14.87
N PHE A 380 9.67 -14.36 -13.56
CA PHE A 380 9.58 -15.46 -12.59
C PHE A 380 8.38 -16.37 -12.86
N ALA A 381 7.20 -15.81 -13.11
CA ALA A 381 5.99 -16.58 -13.42
C ALA A 381 6.14 -17.38 -14.72
N THR A 382 6.80 -16.80 -15.73
CA THR A 382 7.07 -17.46 -17.02
C THR A 382 8.05 -18.63 -16.83
N VAL A 383 9.14 -18.41 -16.08
CA VAL A 383 10.09 -19.48 -15.73
C VAL A 383 9.39 -20.59 -14.94
N LEU A 384 8.59 -20.23 -13.93
CA LEU A 384 7.84 -21.20 -13.13
C LEU A 384 6.85 -22.00 -13.99
N TYR A 385 6.17 -21.34 -14.93
CA TYR A 385 5.28 -22.00 -15.86
C TYR A 385 6.02 -23.03 -16.70
N PHE A 386 7.12 -22.66 -17.35
CA PHE A 386 7.86 -23.58 -18.21
C PHE A 386 8.62 -24.67 -17.45
N ALA A 387 9.14 -24.37 -16.26
CA ALA A 387 9.93 -25.30 -15.46
C ALA A 387 9.07 -26.29 -14.66
N TYR A 388 7.87 -25.89 -14.22
CA TYR A 388 7.05 -26.68 -13.30
C TYR A 388 5.62 -26.89 -13.80
N ALA A 389 4.90 -25.82 -14.16
CA ALA A 389 3.45 -25.90 -14.40
C ALA A 389 3.09 -26.48 -15.78
N ARG A 390 4.00 -26.41 -16.77
CA ARG A 390 3.80 -26.93 -18.12
C ARG A 390 3.48 -28.43 -18.07
N GLY A 391 2.29 -28.80 -18.52
CA GLY A 391 1.80 -30.18 -18.49
C GLY A 391 1.18 -30.64 -17.16
N ARG A 392 1.28 -29.85 -16.09
CA ARG A 392 0.60 -30.10 -14.80
C ARG A 392 -0.60 -29.19 -14.58
N PHE A 393 -0.53 -27.98 -15.12
CA PHE A 393 -1.62 -27.01 -15.01
C PHE A 393 -2.80 -27.46 -15.87
N THR A 394 -3.87 -27.89 -15.22
CA THR A 394 -5.11 -28.31 -15.91
C THR A 394 -6.08 -27.16 -16.10
N GLY A 395 -5.94 -26.09 -15.31
CA GLY A 395 -6.93 -25.01 -15.24
C GLY A 395 -8.33 -25.50 -14.88
N LEU A 396 -9.33 -24.64 -15.11
CA LEU A 396 -10.72 -24.94 -14.81
C LEU A 396 -11.30 -25.98 -15.78
N LYS A 397 -11.65 -27.17 -15.29
CA LYS A 397 -12.31 -28.21 -16.11
C LYS A 397 -13.75 -27.79 -16.38
N LEU A 398 -14.10 -27.58 -17.66
CA LEU A 398 -15.44 -27.18 -18.10
C LEU A 398 -16.54 -28.17 -17.63
N GLU A 399 -16.21 -29.46 -17.53
CA GLU A 399 -17.12 -30.52 -17.07
C GLU A 399 -17.62 -30.28 -15.63
N THR A 400 -16.80 -29.68 -14.77
CA THR A 400 -17.18 -29.36 -13.39
C THR A 400 -18.16 -28.19 -13.31
N LEU A 401 -18.08 -27.23 -14.25
CA LEU A 401 -19.05 -26.14 -14.36
C LEU A 401 -20.43 -26.63 -14.82
N VAL A 402 -20.47 -27.62 -15.72
CA VAL A 402 -21.72 -28.22 -16.21
C VAL A 402 -22.32 -29.17 -15.18
N GLY A 403 -21.49 -29.95 -14.47
CA GLY A 403 -21.92 -30.89 -13.43
C GLY A 403 -22.55 -30.24 -12.20
N ILE A 404 -22.10 -29.05 -11.80
CA ILE A 404 -22.71 -28.29 -10.68
C ILE A 404 -24.15 -27.84 -11.03
N ARG A 405 -24.44 -27.52 -12.30
CA ARG A 405 -25.82 -27.20 -12.75
C ARG A 405 -26.72 -28.44 -12.84
N ALA A 406 -26.14 -29.63 -13.00
CA ALA A 406 -26.91 -30.88 -13.07
C ALA A 406 -27.23 -31.48 -11.69
N GLY A 407 -26.50 -31.09 -10.63
CA GLY A 407 -26.64 -31.62 -9.28
C GLY A 407 -27.55 -30.82 -8.33
N GLU A 408 -28.04 -29.66 -8.75
CA GLU A 408 -29.05 -28.88 -8.02
C GLU A 408 -30.39 -28.93 -8.77
N LYS A 409 -31.13 -30.03 -8.61
CA LYS A 409 -32.58 -30.07 -8.77
C LYS A 409 -33.20 -30.73 -7.55
#